data_AF-A0A1C4Y421-F1
#
_entry.id   AF-A0A1C4Y421-F1
#
_cell.length_a   1.000
_cell.length_b   1.000
_cell.length_c   1.000
_cell.angle_alpha   90.00
_cell.angle_beta   90.00
_cell.angle_gamma   90.00
#
_symmetry.space_group_name_H-M   'P 1'
#
loop_
_entity.id
_entity.type
_entity.pdbx_description
1 polymer ?
#
loop_
_entity_poly.entity_id
_entity_poly.type
_entity_poly.pdbx_seq_one_letter_code
_entity_poly.pdbx_strand_id
1 'polypeptide(L)' 'MSAVLADFPVHTPVTDEELLVAALAVRVHVPEHWPQGPLCRSERVPYPCRLARWGRATPAAAGLPDGAVVVVP' A
#
# COMPACT_ATOMS: atom_id res chain seq x y z
N MET A 1 -2.15 9.48 23.77
CA MET A 1 -1.36 8.30 23.35
C MET A 1 -1.78 7.95 21.95
N SER A 2 -0.97 8.29 20.94
CA SER A 2 -1.26 7.90 19.56
C SER A 2 -0.99 6.42 19.45
N ALA A 3 -2.03 5.60 19.31
CA ALA A 3 -1.84 4.20 18.99
C ALA A 3 -1.11 4.16 17.64
N VAL A 4 0.16 3.74 17.65
CA VAL A 4 0.85 3.37 16.42
C VAL A 4 0.08 2.16 15.91
N LEU A 5 -0.92 2.40 15.06
CA LEU A 5 -1.63 1.32 14.39
C LEU A 5 -0.60 0.66 13.47
N ALA A 6 -0.09 -0.49 13.92
CA ALA A 6 0.86 -1.29 13.17
C ALA A 6 0.36 -1.52 11.74
N ASP A 7 1.26 -1.66 10.78
CA ASP A 7 0.87 -1.95 9.40
C ASP A 7 0.12 -3.28 9.30
N PHE A 8 -0.61 -3.47 8.19
CA PHE A 8 -1.23 -4.77 7.93
C PHE A 8 -0.13 -5.83 7.79
N PRO A 9 -0.34 -7.05 8.31
CA PRO A 9 0.63 -8.12 8.13
C PRO A 9 0.78 -8.46 6.65
N VAL A 10 2.01 -8.79 6.24
CA VAL A 10 2.28 -9.41 4.94
C VAL A 10 2.50 -10.90 5.21
N HIS A 11 1.65 -11.75 4.65
CA HIS A 11 1.78 -13.19 4.81
C HIS A 11 2.81 -13.75 3.83
N THR A 12 3.59 -14.75 4.27
CA THR A 12 4.59 -15.42 3.43
C THR A 12 4.34 -16.94 3.47
N PRO A 13 4.38 -17.65 2.32
CA PRO A 13 4.59 -17.11 0.97
C PRO A 13 3.44 -16.20 0.54
N VAL A 14 3.78 -15.14 -0.21
CA VAL A 14 2.79 -14.20 -0.77
C VAL A 14 2.06 -14.90 -1.91
N THR A 15 0.74 -14.82 -1.92
CA THR A 15 -0.10 -15.40 -2.98
C THR A 15 -0.27 -14.45 -4.17
N ASP A 16 -0.61 -14.99 -5.34
CA ASP A 16 -0.94 -14.17 -6.53
C ASP A 16 -2.10 -13.21 -6.25
N GLU A 17 -3.11 -13.65 -5.50
CA GLU A 17 -4.24 -12.80 -5.08
C GLU A 17 -3.77 -11.62 -4.21
N GLU A 18 -2.89 -11.85 -3.24
CA GLU A 18 -2.30 -10.78 -2.43
C GLU A 18 -1.48 -9.80 -3.28
N LEU A 19 -0.78 -10.27 -4.33
CA LEU A 19 -0.08 -9.39 -5.27
C LEU A 19 -1.05 -8.51 -6.07
N LEU A 20 -2.19 -9.06 -6.52
CA LEU A 20 -3.23 -8.29 -7.23
C LEU A 20 -3.82 -7.22 -6.31
N VAL A 21 -4.17 -7.59 -5.07
CA VAL A 21 -4.74 -6.66 -4.08
C VAL A 21 -3.70 -5.60 -3.68
N ALA A 22 -2.43 -5.97 -3.53
CA ALA A 22 -1.34 -5.03 -3.26
C ALA A 22 -1.15 -4.01 -4.39
N ALA A 23 -1.20 -4.47 -5.65
CA ALA A 23 -1.14 -3.59 -6.81
C ALA A 23 -2.31 -2.60 -6.85
N LEU A 24 -3.53 -3.07 -6.56
CA LEU A 24 -4.71 -2.21 -6.43
C LEU A 24 -4.57 -1.21 -5.28
N ALA A 25 -4.05 -1.65 -4.12
CA ALA A 25 -3.83 -0.77 -2.98
C ALA A 25 -2.88 0.39 -3.33
N VAL A 26 -1.79 0.13 -4.06
CA VAL A 26 -0.86 1.18 -4.51
C VAL A 26 -1.53 2.16 -5.50
N ARG A 27 -2.39 1.67 -6.40
CA ARG A 27 -3.11 2.51 -7.39
C ARG A 27 -4.22 3.35 -6.77
N VAL A 28 -4.94 2.80 -5.79
CA VAL A 28 -6.08 3.47 -5.16
C VAL A 28 -5.59 4.48 -4.11
N HIS A 29 -4.64 4.07 -3.28
CA HIS A 29 -4.13 4.85 -2.16
C HIS A 29 -2.93 5.70 -2.56
N VAL A 30 -3.11 6.60 -3.52
CA VAL A 30 -2.11 7.59 -3.97
C VAL A 30 -2.15 8.86 -3.11
N PRO A 31 -1.05 9.64 -3.06
CA PRO A 31 -1.07 10.95 -2.42
C PRO A 31 -1.93 11.92 -3.24
N GLU A 32 -2.69 12.75 -2.55
CA GLU A 32 -3.42 13.89 -3.10
C GLU A 32 -3.00 15.15 -2.34
N HIS A 33 -3.01 16.31 -3.00
CA HIS A 33 -2.62 17.58 -2.39
C HIS A 33 -3.79 18.21 -1.62
N TRP A 34 -3.54 18.57 -0.37
CA TRP A 34 -4.49 19.25 0.52
C TRP A 34 -3.79 20.40 1.25
N PRO A 35 -4.54 21.40 1.77
CA PRO A 35 -3.94 22.52 2.51
C PRO A 35 -3.05 22.10 3.70
N GLN A 36 -3.39 20.99 4.35
CA GLN A 36 -2.67 20.42 5.49
C GLN A 36 -1.49 19.49 5.12
N GLY A 37 -1.17 19.34 3.83
CA GLY A 37 -0.15 18.42 3.32
C GLY A 37 -0.73 17.20 2.59
N PRO A 38 0.12 16.30 2.06
CA PRO A 38 -0.34 15.17 1.25
C PRO A 38 -1.12 14.15 2.08
N LEU A 39 -2.36 13.92 1.69
CA LEU A 39 -3.22 12.88 2.28
C LEU A 39 -3.40 11.72 1.28
N CYS A 40 -3.66 10.53 1.79
CA CYS A 40 -4.13 9.44 0.95
C CYS A 40 -5.50 9.80 0.38
N ARG A 41 -5.64 9.78 -0.95
CA ARG A 41 -6.90 10.09 -1.66
C ARG A 41 -8.12 9.32 -1.13
N SER A 42 -7.93 8.04 -0.81
CA SER A 42 -9.03 7.16 -0.35
C SER A 42 -9.31 7.31 1.15
N GLU A 43 -8.27 7.28 1.97
CA GLU A 43 -8.41 7.19 3.43
C GLU A 43 -8.45 8.55 4.14
N ARG A 44 -8.03 9.62 3.46
CA ARG A 44 -7.90 10.99 4.02
C ARG A 44 -7.06 11.09 5.30
N VAL A 45 -6.10 10.17 5.45
CA VAL A 45 -5.05 10.20 6.48
C VAL A 45 -3.71 10.62 5.86
N PRO A 46 -2.71 11.06 6.65
CA PRO A 46 -1.40 11.40 6.12
C PRO A 46 -0.82 10.30 5.22
N TYR A 47 -0.38 10.68 4.02
CA TYR A 47 0.25 9.76 3.08
C TYR A 47 1.71 9.48 3.49
N PRO A 48 2.20 8.22 3.41
CA PRO A 48 1.49 7.01 2.97
C PRO A 48 0.56 6.45 4.06
N CYS A 49 -0.65 6.03 3.70
CA CYS A 49 -1.55 5.31 4.62
C CYS A 49 -1.13 3.85 4.78
N ARG A 50 -1.76 3.12 5.71
CA ARG A 50 -1.45 1.69 5.99
C ARG A 50 -1.59 0.81 4.74
N LEU A 51 -2.62 1.02 3.93
CA LEU A 51 -2.82 0.25 2.68
C LEU A 51 -1.78 0.57 1.61
N ALA A 52 -1.36 1.84 1.49
CA ALA A 52 -0.28 2.21 0.58
C ALA A 52 1.07 1.60 1.02
N ARG A 53 1.34 1.53 2.33
CA ARG A 53 2.54 0.88 2.86
C ARG A 53 2.51 -0.63 2.67
N TRP A 54 1.40 -1.28 3.01
CA TRP A 54 1.20 -2.72 2.80
C TRP A 54 1.35 -3.09 1.33
N GLY A 55 0.68 -2.38 0.42
CA GLY A 55 0.76 -2.66 -1.01
C GLY A 55 2.17 -2.53 -1.60
N ARG A 56 3.04 -1.70 -1.01
CA ARG A 56 4.46 -1.62 -1.38
C ARG A 56 5.31 -2.75 -0.77
N ALA A 57 4.98 -3.16 0.45
CA ALA A 57 5.71 -4.22 1.16
C ALA A 57 5.43 -5.62 0.62
N THR A 58 4.21 -5.89 0.12
CA THR A 58 3.79 -7.22 -0.33
C THR A 58 4.63 -7.76 -1.51
N PRO A 59 4.86 -7.02 -2.62
CA PRO A 59 5.74 -7.49 -3.69
C PRO A 59 7.19 -7.69 -3.23
N ALA A 60 7.70 -6.81 -2.36
CA ALA A 60 9.05 -6.93 -1.81
C ALA A 60 9.22 -8.22 -0.98
N ALA A 61 8.19 -8.60 -0.20
CA ALA A 61 8.18 -9.88 0.53
C ALA A 61 8.10 -11.11 -0.39
N ALA A 62 7.59 -10.95 -1.61
CA ALA A 62 7.62 -11.97 -2.67
C ALA A 62 8.97 -11.99 -3.45
N GLY A 63 9.92 -11.12 -3.10
CA GLY A 63 11.21 -10.99 -3.80
C GLY A 63 11.11 -10.24 -5.14
N LEU A 64 9.99 -9.55 -5.41
CA LEU A 64 9.83 -8.74 -6.61
C LEU A 64 10.50 -7.37 -6.44
N PRO A 65 11.07 -6.80 -7.52
CA PRO A 65 11.70 -5.49 -7.45
C PRO A 65 10.69 -4.36 -7.22
N ASP A 66 11.16 -3.25 -6.66
CA ASP A 66 10.36 -2.05 -6.48
C ASP A 66 9.74 -1.58 -7.80
N GLY A 67 8.42 -1.38 -7.82
CA GLY A 67 7.69 -0.99 -9.02
C GLY A 67 7.22 -2.16 -9.90
N ALA A 68 7.44 -3.41 -9.48
CA ALA A 68 6.74 -4.57 -10.01
C ALA A 68 5.24 -4.49 -9.64
N VAL A 69 4.50 -3.65 -10.36
CA VAL A 69 3.05 -3.59 -10.28
C VAL A 69 2.52 -4.67 -11.21
N VAL A 70 1.82 -5.67 -10.65
CA VAL A 70 1.07 -6.62 -11.48
C VAL A 70 0.08 -5.81 -12.32
N VAL A 71 0.30 -5.81 -13.64
CA VAL A 71 -0.60 -5.16 -14.58
C VAL A 71 -1.79 -6.09 -14.77
N VAL A 72 -2.80 -5.93 -13.90
CA VAL A 72 -4.13 -6.47 -14.17
C VAL A 72 -4.76 -5.57 -15.24
N PRO A 73 -5.18 -6.12 -16.39
CA PRO A 73 -5.89 -5.38 -17.43
C PRO A 73 -7.24 -4.84 -16.94
#